data_AF-A0A3A4JR16-F1
#
_entry.id   AF-A0A3A4JR16-F1
#
_cell.length_a   1.000
_cell.length_b   1.000
_cell.length_c   1.000
_cell.angle_alpha   90.00
_cell.angle_beta   90.00
_cell.angle_gamma   90.00
#
_symmetry.space_group_name_H-M   'P 1'
#
loop_
_entity.id
_entity.type
_entity.pdbx_description
1 polymer ?
#
loop_
_entity_poly.entity_id
_entity_poly.type
_entity_poly.pdbx_seq_one_letter_code
_entity_poly.pdbx_strand_id
1 'polypeptide(L)'
;MLTMKTSWKRWIAILFAALLAAACSGAGTNAEDDGEGEDLIFPGSYGVDKEDGGFSMEDEDVTLAEFEAKYQLAPEVEIELDDFVYEDAEAETGLMGRLAGEPAYYLRFIWGQLRFDPNVPEPTDWSGKISADAEKVRVLRLIRFDGEGDVLLPQEEPNVVSFTSYTQPHNDGMLVRIVRPLASEEGVEPAASFETEPFSVSYPLAEIDDLRELYTVDDYGNQVGVIGFVRDPHACASGYLAGVFMRKNEKGGVFAGRWHGVDHRPSGMLAGIWGEDAQGNRVMFGKYTSARGQFRGLIKGAYVPNDDKTGGTFEAHWVNRSRARRGELGGVYTVADSEQGRMGSLQGRWRTFCHGEDNSQNGDGSPDGDGQADGDGQADGDGQADGDGQADGDGGNGGSDGGGPAE
;
A
#
# COMPACT_ATOMS: atom_id res chain seq x y z
N MET A 1 -9.28 -35.25 31.27
CA MET A 1 -9.65 -33.83 31.28
C MET A 1 -9.06 -33.19 32.53
N LEU A 2 -7.85 -32.64 32.42
CA LEU A 2 -7.19 -31.86 33.46
C LEU A 2 -6.87 -30.48 32.89
N THR A 3 -7.16 -29.45 33.67
CA THR A 3 -7.10 -28.03 33.37
C THR A 3 -5.67 -27.52 33.27
N MET A 4 -5.29 -27.02 32.08
CA MET A 4 -3.94 -26.49 31.79
C MET A 4 -3.99 -25.04 31.27
N LYS A 5 -4.94 -24.22 31.74
CA LYS A 5 -5.16 -22.83 31.27
C LYS A 5 -4.51 -21.73 32.12
N THR A 6 -3.87 -22.04 33.25
CA THR A 6 -3.38 -21.00 34.19
C THR A 6 -1.88 -20.72 34.15
N SER A 7 -1.09 -21.45 33.35
CA SER A 7 0.37 -21.29 33.28
C SER A 7 0.82 -20.20 32.28
N TRP A 8 0.10 -20.01 31.17
CA TRP A 8 0.51 -19.12 30.06
C TRP A 8 0.55 -17.63 30.46
N LYS A 9 -0.43 -17.18 31.27
CA LYS A 9 -0.55 -15.77 31.68
C LYS A 9 0.62 -15.26 32.52
N ARG A 10 1.32 -16.15 33.23
CA ARG A 10 2.48 -15.77 34.07
C ARG A 10 3.75 -15.56 33.27
N TRP A 11 3.89 -16.22 32.11
CA TRP A 11 5.08 -16.07 31.26
C TRP A 11 5.05 -14.80 30.43
N ILE A 12 3.87 -14.34 29.97
CA ILE A 12 3.73 -13.08 29.23
C ILE A 12 4.05 -11.86 30.11
N ALA A 13 3.55 -11.83 31.35
CA ALA A 13 3.81 -10.71 32.27
C ALA A 13 5.31 -10.55 32.63
N ILE A 14 6.06 -11.66 32.69
CA ILE A 14 7.51 -11.62 32.98
C ILE A 14 8.29 -11.13 31.74
N LEU A 15 7.85 -11.46 30.53
CA LEU A 15 8.48 -10.99 29.29
C LEU A 15 8.27 -9.49 29.06
N PHE A 16 7.08 -8.96 29.39
CA PHE A 16 6.79 -7.52 29.31
C PHE A 16 7.58 -6.69 30.33
N ALA A 17 7.74 -7.20 31.56
CA ALA A 17 8.54 -6.51 32.60
C ALA A 17 10.04 -6.45 32.27
N ALA A 18 10.57 -7.44 31.54
CA ALA A 18 11.97 -7.44 31.12
C ALA A 18 12.26 -6.44 29.97
N LEU A 19 11.29 -6.23 29.07
CA LEU A 19 11.39 -5.25 27.98
C LEU A 19 11.30 -3.80 28.50
N LEU A 20 10.44 -3.54 29.50
CA LEU A 20 10.35 -2.22 30.15
C LEU A 20 11.58 -1.84 30.98
N ALA A 21 12.29 -2.81 31.57
CA ALA A 21 13.51 -2.53 32.34
C ALA A 21 14.73 -2.18 31.47
N ALA A 22 14.76 -2.63 30.20
CA ALA A 22 15.81 -2.26 29.26
C ALA A 22 15.64 -0.83 28.70
N ALA A 23 14.43 -0.28 28.70
CA ALA A 23 14.13 1.05 28.17
C ALA A 23 14.42 2.21 29.14
N CYS A 24 14.56 1.95 30.45
CA CYS A 24 14.63 3.01 31.48
C CYS A 24 16.02 3.25 32.08
N SER A 25 17.10 2.70 31.54
CA SER A 25 18.46 2.86 32.10
C SER A 25 19.35 3.89 31.38
N GLY A 26 18.84 4.61 30.38
CA GLY A 26 19.55 5.68 29.68
C GLY A 26 19.32 7.08 30.26
N ALA A 27 19.64 7.30 31.53
CA ALA A 27 19.56 8.64 32.14
C ALA A 27 20.95 9.27 32.29
N GLY A 28 21.24 10.26 31.42
CA GLY A 28 22.03 11.44 31.79
C GLY A 28 23.48 11.48 31.32
N THR A 29 23.71 12.21 30.22
CA THR A 29 24.72 13.29 30.14
C THR A 29 24.29 14.27 29.06
N ASN A 30 24.03 15.53 29.43
CA ASN A 30 23.92 16.65 28.50
C ASN A 30 25.32 16.94 27.95
N ALA A 31 25.71 16.23 26.90
CA ALA A 31 26.74 16.69 25.99
C ALA A 31 26.00 17.47 24.90
N GLU A 32 26.40 18.73 24.69
CA GLU A 32 26.17 19.42 23.43
C GLU A 32 26.98 18.66 22.38
N ASP A 33 26.43 17.53 21.94
CA ASP A 33 26.88 16.79 20.79
C ASP A 33 26.36 17.58 19.60
N ASP A 34 27.24 18.33 18.96
CA ASP A 34 27.14 18.81 17.58
C ASP A 34 27.17 17.64 16.60
N GLY A 35 26.59 16.51 17.03
CA GLY A 35 26.52 15.24 16.37
C GLY A 35 26.09 15.49 14.95
N GLU A 36 27.04 15.28 14.05
CA GLU A 36 26.80 14.49 12.85
C GLU A 36 26.02 13.27 13.33
N GLY A 37 24.70 13.46 13.48
CA GLY A 37 23.82 12.48 14.06
C GLY A 37 24.11 11.20 13.32
N GLU A 38 24.22 10.08 14.04
CA GLU A 38 24.39 8.77 13.42
C GLU A 38 23.23 8.58 12.45
N ASP A 39 23.52 9.04 11.26
CA ASP A 39 22.63 9.20 10.18
C ASP A 39 22.36 7.74 9.88
N LEU A 40 21.08 7.35 9.92
CA LEU A 40 20.61 6.02 9.52
C LEU A 40 20.81 5.86 7.99
N ILE A 41 21.99 6.29 7.52
CA ILE A 41 22.70 6.00 6.30
C ILE A 41 22.74 4.50 6.27
N PHE A 42 21.93 3.93 5.38
CA PHE A 42 22.19 2.61 4.87
C PHE A 42 23.71 2.48 4.66
N PRO A 43 24.41 1.54 5.32
CA PRO A 43 25.86 1.46 5.26
C PRO A 43 26.29 1.21 3.81
N GLY A 44 26.65 2.28 3.11
CA GLY A 44 26.81 2.28 1.67
C GLY A 44 26.52 3.64 1.05
N SER A 45 27.03 3.83 -0.16
CA SER A 45 26.87 5.07 -0.89
C SER A 45 25.51 5.11 -1.61
N TYR A 46 24.41 5.00 -0.89
CA TYR A 46 23.07 5.12 -1.48
C TYR A 46 22.79 6.58 -1.84
N GLY A 47 22.06 6.81 -2.91
CA GLY A 47 21.74 8.17 -3.35
C GLY A 47 20.77 8.18 -4.51
N VAL A 48 19.83 9.12 -4.49
CA VAL A 48 18.79 9.26 -5.52
C VAL A 48 19.36 9.61 -6.91
N ASP A 49 20.56 10.19 -6.96
CA ASP A 49 21.27 10.51 -8.21
C ASP A 49 22.04 9.31 -8.81
N LYS A 50 21.98 8.14 -8.17
CA LYS A 50 22.72 6.96 -8.61
C LYS A 50 21.82 6.03 -9.41
N GLU A 51 22.45 5.31 -10.33
CA GLU A 51 21.81 4.17 -10.97
C GLU A 51 21.29 3.19 -9.91
N ASP A 52 20.01 2.84 -10.02
CA ASP A 52 19.29 1.99 -9.08
C ASP A 52 19.40 2.44 -7.60
N GLY A 53 19.60 3.74 -7.34
CA GLY A 53 19.76 4.29 -5.99
C GLY A 53 21.04 3.85 -5.27
N GLY A 54 21.95 3.16 -5.97
CA GLY A 54 23.12 2.49 -5.39
C GLY A 54 22.84 1.12 -4.76
N PHE A 55 21.65 0.54 -4.94
CA PHE A 55 21.33 -0.80 -4.44
C PHE A 55 22.01 -1.90 -5.26
N SER A 56 22.58 -2.89 -4.57
CA SER A 56 23.16 -4.07 -5.22
C SER A 56 22.12 -5.16 -5.46
N MET A 57 22.36 -6.00 -6.47
CA MET A 57 21.58 -7.21 -6.72
C MET A 57 22.04 -8.42 -5.91
N GLU A 58 22.89 -8.22 -4.89
CA GLU A 58 23.40 -9.30 -4.04
C GLU A 58 22.35 -9.73 -3.02
N ASP A 59 22.51 -10.92 -2.44
CA ASP A 59 21.64 -11.36 -1.34
C ASP A 59 22.01 -10.57 -0.07
N GLU A 60 21.04 -10.31 0.78
CA GLU A 60 21.24 -9.66 2.09
C GLU A 60 21.37 -10.72 3.18
N ASP A 61 22.30 -10.54 4.10
CA ASP A 61 22.43 -11.38 5.31
C ASP A 61 21.62 -10.77 6.45
N VAL A 62 20.32 -10.58 6.22
CA VAL A 62 19.37 -10.01 7.18
C VAL A 62 18.11 -10.84 7.21
N THR A 63 17.70 -11.28 8.40
CA THR A 63 16.42 -11.96 8.62
C THR A 63 15.27 -10.96 8.72
N LEU A 64 14.03 -11.42 8.50
CA LEU A 64 12.84 -10.59 8.69
C LEU A 64 12.77 -9.95 10.09
N ALA A 65 13.13 -10.69 11.14
CA ALA A 65 13.09 -10.16 12.51
C ALA A 65 14.13 -9.05 12.74
N GLU A 66 15.35 -9.22 12.23
CA GLU A 66 16.40 -8.19 12.30
C GLU A 66 16.03 -6.96 11.49
N PHE A 67 15.42 -7.18 10.32
CA PHE A 67 14.89 -6.12 9.47
C PHE A 67 13.81 -5.30 10.19
N GLU A 68 12.86 -5.98 10.82
CA GLU A 68 11.79 -5.34 11.58
C GLU A 68 12.32 -4.54 12.76
N ALA A 69 13.25 -5.12 13.53
CA ALA A 69 13.92 -4.43 14.63
C ALA A 69 14.68 -3.19 14.13
N LYS A 70 15.40 -3.31 13.01
CA LYS A 70 16.18 -2.21 12.42
C LYS A 70 15.32 -1.02 12.02
N TYR A 71 14.18 -1.26 11.40
CA TYR A 71 13.30 -0.20 10.89
C TYR A 71 12.16 0.15 11.85
N GLN A 72 12.19 -0.38 13.08
CA GLN A 72 11.13 -0.23 14.06
C GLN A 72 9.75 -0.56 13.46
N LEU A 73 9.73 -1.55 12.56
CA LEU A 73 8.47 -2.08 12.06
C LEU A 73 7.85 -2.79 13.24
N ALA A 74 6.79 -2.19 13.80
CA ALA A 74 6.00 -2.89 14.78
C ALA A 74 5.61 -4.26 14.19
N PRO A 75 5.83 -5.36 14.93
CA PRO A 75 5.39 -6.66 14.48
C PRO A 75 3.92 -6.53 14.15
N GLU A 76 3.55 -6.84 12.92
CA GLU A 76 2.15 -6.96 12.59
C GLU A 76 1.73 -8.23 13.32
N VAL A 77 1.02 -8.07 14.45
CA VAL A 77 0.40 -9.20 15.13
C VAL A 77 -0.73 -9.63 14.22
N GLU A 78 -0.39 -10.55 13.34
CA GLU A 78 -1.28 -11.12 12.37
C GLU A 78 -1.82 -12.40 12.97
N ILE A 79 -3.09 -12.35 13.35
CA ILE A 79 -3.81 -13.57 13.69
C ILE A 79 -4.31 -14.12 12.37
N GLU A 80 -3.56 -15.08 11.82
CA GLU A 80 -4.15 -15.97 10.81
C GLU A 80 -5.32 -16.66 11.49
N LEU A 81 -6.52 -16.36 11.01
CA LEU A 81 -7.69 -17.11 11.40
C LEU A 81 -7.49 -18.51 10.83
N ASP A 82 -7.18 -19.44 11.71
CA ASP A 82 -7.27 -20.85 11.37
C ASP A 82 -8.74 -21.07 10.98
N ASP A 83 -8.99 -21.35 9.70
CA ASP A 83 -10.33 -21.48 9.09
C ASP A 83 -11.23 -22.52 9.78
N PHE A 84 -10.70 -23.21 10.80
CA PHE A 84 -11.34 -24.22 11.61
C PHE A 84 -12.53 -23.78 12.46
N VAL A 85 -12.87 -22.48 12.52
CA VAL A 85 -13.97 -22.03 13.39
C VAL A 85 -15.33 -21.95 12.69
N TYR A 86 -15.40 -22.00 11.35
CA TYR A 86 -16.68 -22.08 10.64
C TYR A 86 -16.71 -23.25 9.66
N GLU A 87 -17.25 -24.35 10.18
CA GLU A 87 -17.59 -25.63 9.56
C GLU A 87 -17.85 -25.56 8.04
N ASP A 88 -16.91 -26.10 7.25
CA ASP A 88 -17.12 -27.25 6.36
C ASP A 88 -16.02 -27.25 5.26
N ALA A 89 -14.88 -27.86 5.57
CA ALA A 89 -13.75 -27.97 4.65
C ALA A 89 -14.12 -28.68 3.32
N GLU A 90 -15.18 -29.50 3.32
CA GLU A 90 -15.70 -30.13 2.09
C GLU A 90 -16.49 -29.13 1.24
N ALA A 91 -17.33 -28.29 1.87
CA ALA A 91 -17.98 -27.17 1.19
C ALA A 91 -16.92 -26.21 0.62
N GLU A 92 -15.83 -25.99 1.34
CA GLU A 92 -14.75 -25.11 0.92
C GLU A 92 -13.98 -25.64 -0.29
N THR A 93 -13.65 -26.93 -0.29
CA THR A 93 -12.97 -27.57 -1.43
C THR A 93 -13.87 -27.56 -2.68
N GLY A 94 -15.18 -27.82 -2.50
CA GLY A 94 -16.16 -27.75 -3.57
C GLY A 94 -16.49 -26.32 -4.02
N LEU A 95 -16.38 -25.32 -3.14
CA LEU A 95 -16.58 -23.92 -3.46
C LEU A 95 -15.35 -23.37 -4.20
N MET A 96 -14.15 -23.61 -3.70
CA MET A 96 -12.90 -23.19 -4.35
C MET A 96 -12.72 -23.86 -5.73
N GLY A 97 -13.12 -25.12 -5.88
CA GLY A 97 -13.15 -25.79 -7.18
C GLY A 97 -14.16 -25.19 -8.15
N ARG A 98 -15.31 -24.69 -7.66
CA ARG A 98 -16.32 -23.99 -8.49
C ARG A 98 -15.95 -22.55 -8.81
N LEU A 99 -15.23 -21.89 -7.90
CA LEU A 99 -14.69 -20.54 -8.06
C LEU A 99 -13.39 -20.51 -8.86
N ALA A 100 -12.84 -21.66 -9.23
CA ALA A 100 -11.64 -21.76 -10.06
C ALA A 100 -11.96 -21.23 -11.47
N GLY A 101 -11.80 -19.91 -11.65
CA GLY A 101 -12.07 -19.20 -12.89
C GLY A 101 -12.85 -17.89 -12.71
N GLU A 102 -13.45 -17.64 -11.55
CA GLU A 102 -14.15 -16.39 -11.29
C GLU A 102 -13.23 -15.35 -10.61
N PRO A 103 -13.35 -14.07 -10.97
CA PRO A 103 -12.63 -13.01 -10.29
C PRO A 103 -13.05 -12.95 -8.82
N ALA A 104 -12.07 -12.80 -7.93
CA ALA A 104 -12.30 -12.59 -6.51
C ALA A 104 -11.93 -11.16 -6.13
N TYR A 105 -12.82 -10.50 -5.39
CA TYR A 105 -12.62 -9.13 -4.92
C TYR A 105 -12.06 -9.16 -3.51
N TYR A 106 -11.05 -8.35 -3.27
CA TYR A 106 -10.38 -8.25 -1.98
C TYR A 106 -10.44 -6.81 -1.52
N LEU A 107 -10.80 -6.61 -0.26
CA LEU A 107 -10.77 -5.31 0.39
C LEU A 107 -10.00 -5.42 1.68
N ARG A 108 -9.04 -4.52 1.85
CA ARG A 108 -8.33 -4.33 3.10
C ARG A 108 -8.75 -3.00 3.70
N PHE A 109 -9.38 -3.08 4.86
CA PHE A 109 -9.69 -1.94 5.70
C PHE A 109 -8.65 -1.87 6.81
N ILE A 110 -8.11 -0.68 7.06
CA ILE A 110 -7.25 -0.41 8.21
C ILE A 110 -7.80 0.85 8.86
N TRP A 111 -8.10 0.80 10.15
CA TRP A 111 -8.75 1.90 10.86
C TRP A 111 -8.06 2.22 12.19
N GLY A 112 -8.34 3.40 12.73
CA GLY A 112 -7.72 3.92 13.94
C GLY A 112 -6.56 4.86 13.64
N GLN A 113 -5.55 4.84 14.52
CA GLN A 113 -4.38 5.70 14.43
C GLN A 113 -3.32 5.03 13.54
N LEU A 114 -3.43 5.25 12.23
CA LEU A 114 -2.44 4.76 11.26
C LEU A 114 -1.03 5.32 11.52
N ARG A 115 -0.97 6.43 12.27
CA ARG A 115 0.20 7.02 12.88
C ARG A 115 0.10 6.78 14.37
N PHE A 116 1.14 6.20 14.98
CA PHE A 116 1.17 6.11 16.43
C PHE A 116 1.18 7.52 17.04
N ASP A 117 0.11 7.89 17.75
CA ASP A 117 0.03 9.12 18.53
C ASP A 117 -0.26 8.78 19.99
N PRO A 118 0.76 8.80 20.88
CA PRO A 118 0.59 8.46 22.29
C PRO A 118 -0.31 9.46 23.04
N ASN A 119 -0.67 10.59 22.42
CA ASN A 119 -1.51 11.62 23.04
C ASN A 119 -3.00 11.39 22.84
N VAL A 120 -3.41 10.34 22.09
CA VAL A 120 -4.81 9.99 21.90
C VAL A 120 -5.41 9.57 23.26
N PRO A 121 -6.31 10.39 23.83
CA PRO A 121 -6.62 10.33 25.26
C PRO A 121 -7.48 9.11 25.63
N GLU A 122 -8.32 8.65 24.71
CA GLU A 122 -9.30 7.58 24.92
C GLU A 122 -9.31 6.62 23.71
N PRO A 123 -9.56 5.31 23.92
CA PRO A 123 -9.79 4.38 22.81
C PRO A 123 -10.94 4.85 21.93
N THR A 124 -10.76 4.76 20.62
CA THR A 124 -11.85 4.98 19.65
C THR A 124 -12.59 3.67 19.43
N ASP A 125 -13.92 3.68 19.57
CA ASP A 125 -14.78 2.53 19.27
C ASP A 125 -15.02 2.45 17.75
N TRP A 126 -14.54 1.37 17.15
CA TRP A 126 -14.71 1.03 15.74
C TRP A 126 -15.65 -0.15 15.54
N SER A 127 -16.40 -0.53 16.56
CA SER A 127 -17.37 -1.61 16.46
C SER A 127 -18.34 -1.35 15.30
N GLY A 128 -18.57 -2.39 14.50
CA GLY A 128 -19.20 -2.21 13.22
C GLY A 128 -19.30 -3.48 12.41
N LYS A 129 -19.42 -3.31 11.09
CA LYS A 129 -19.54 -4.42 10.15
C LYS A 129 -18.94 -4.09 8.78
N ILE A 130 -18.53 -5.14 8.08
CA ILE A 130 -18.22 -5.15 6.65
C ILE A 130 -19.30 -5.97 5.95
N SER A 131 -19.93 -5.42 4.92
CA SER A 131 -20.96 -6.12 4.14
C SER A 131 -20.69 -6.02 2.64
N ALA A 132 -21.26 -6.93 1.86
CA ALA A 132 -21.25 -6.82 0.40
C ALA A 132 -22.51 -7.43 -0.23
N ASP A 133 -22.86 -6.96 -1.43
CA ASP A 133 -23.87 -7.57 -2.30
C ASP A 133 -23.28 -8.83 -2.98
N ALA A 134 -23.06 -9.87 -2.18
CA ALA A 134 -22.38 -11.10 -2.58
C ALA A 134 -22.95 -12.33 -1.85
N GLU A 135 -22.62 -13.53 -2.32
CA GLU A 135 -22.99 -14.77 -1.62
C GLU A 135 -22.32 -14.87 -0.25
N LYS A 136 -21.07 -14.39 -0.13
CA LYS A 136 -20.33 -14.45 1.14
C LYS A 136 -19.23 -13.39 1.24
N VAL A 137 -19.05 -12.83 2.43
CA VAL A 137 -17.86 -12.07 2.83
C VAL A 137 -17.06 -12.94 3.79
N ARG A 138 -15.79 -13.17 3.46
CA ARG A 138 -14.87 -13.97 4.28
C ARG A 138 -13.74 -13.12 4.81
N VAL A 139 -13.52 -13.19 6.11
CA VAL A 139 -12.31 -12.63 6.72
C VAL A 139 -11.15 -13.55 6.41
N LEU A 140 -10.14 -13.02 5.71
CA LEU A 140 -8.88 -13.71 5.47
C LEU A 140 -7.86 -13.39 6.56
N ARG A 141 -7.97 -12.21 7.17
CA ARG A 141 -6.98 -11.74 8.12
C ARG A 141 -7.52 -10.69 9.08
N LEU A 142 -7.10 -10.80 10.33
CA LEU A 142 -7.18 -9.74 11.32
C LEU A 142 -5.82 -9.07 11.44
N ILE A 143 -5.83 -7.75 11.48
CA ILE A 143 -4.63 -6.93 11.61
C ILE A 143 -4.71 -6.30 13.00
N ARG A 144 -3.77 -6.67 13.89
CA ARG A 144 -3.56 -6.07 15.22
C ARG A 144 -4.66 -6.22 16.27
N PHE A 145 -5.71 -6.98 15.99
CA PHE A 145 -6.71 -7.38 17.01
C PHE A 145 -6.00 -7.99 18.24
N ASP A 146 -6.15 -7.37 19.40
CA ASP A 146 -5.41 -7.75 20.61
C ASP A 146 -6.12 -8.82 21.45
N GLY A 147 -7.41 -9.05 21.19
CA GLY A 147 -8.28 -9.99 21.91
C GLY A 147 -8.70 -9.57 23.32
N GLU A 148 -8.25 -8.41 23.81
CA GLU A 148 -8.67 -7.78 25.07
C GLU A 148 -9.85 -6.81 24.90
N GLY A 149 -10.30 -6.61 23.67
CA GLY A 149 -11.52 -5.91 23.30
C GLY A 149 -11.93 -6.19 21.86
N ASP A 150 -10.95 -6.50 21.01
CA ASP A 150 -11.18 -6.74 19.59
C ASP A 150 -11.61 -8.18 19.33
N VAL A 151 -12.78 -8.34 18.72
CA VAL A 151 -13.34 -9.67 18.46
C VAL A 151 -14.22 -9.67 17.21
N LEU A 152 -14.08 -10.72 16.40
CA LEU A 152 -15.06 -11.05 15.38
C LEU A 152 -16.31 -11.60 16.05
N LEU A 153 -17.46 -10.98 15.76
CA LEU A 153 -18.74 -11.46 16.25
C LEU A 153 -19.19 -12.66 15.40
N PRO A 154 -20.08 -13.52 15.93
CA PRO A 154 -20.65 -14.59 15.14
C PRO A 154 -21.29 -14.08 13.85
N GLN A 155 -20.95 -14.71 12.72
CA GLN A 155 -21.52 -14.34 11.43
C GLN A 155 -22.97 -14.82 11.33
N GLU A 156 -23.92 -13.89 11.50
CA GLU A 156 -25.36 -14.17 11.40
C GLU A 156 -25.82 -14.25 9.93
N GLU A 157 -25.22 -13.45 9.05
CA GLU A 157 -25.49 -13.40 7.61
C GLU A 157 -24.20 -13.67 6.83
N PRO A 158 -24.21 -14.56 5.80
CA PRO A 158 -23.00 -14.92 5.07
C PRO A 158 -22.27 -13.74 4.41
N ASN A 159 -23.00 -12.69 4.05
CA ASN A 159 -22.50 -11.51 3.36
C ASN A 159 -22.20 -10.34 4.30
N VAL A 160 -22.24 -10.56 5.63
CA VAL A 160 -21.94 -9.56 6.65
C VAL A 160 -20.91 -10.12 7.64
N VAL A 161 -19.89 -9.34 7.95
CA VAL A 161 -18.91 -9.63 9.00
C VAL A 161 -19.03 -8.52 10.04
N SER A 162 -19.55 -8.85 11.22
CA SER A 162 -19.65 -7.93 12.34
C SER A 162 -18.47 -8.10 13.30
N PHE A 163 -18.01 -7.01 13.90
CA PHE A 163 -16.86 -7.01 14.79
C PHE A 163 -16.98 -5.93 15.87
N THR A 164 -16.24 -6.14 16.95
CA THR A 164 -15.94 -5.14 17.98
C THR A 164 -14.45 -4.84 17.87
N SER A 165 -14.07 -3.56 17.89
CA SER A 165 -12.66 -3.13 17.85
C SER A 165 -12.52 -1.80 18.57
N TYR A 166 -11.52 -1.70 19.45
CA TYR A 166 -11.21 -0.48 20.20
C TYR A 166 -9.73 -0.17 20.05
N THR A 167 -9.41 0.89 19.31
CA THR A 167 -8.00 1.22 19.03
C THR A 167 -7.49 2.28 20.00
N GLN A 168 -6.33 2.03 20.63
CA GLN A 168 -5.56 3.04 21.37
C GLN A 168 -4.05 2.71 21.30
N PRO A 169 -3.17 3.71 21.16
CA PRO A 169 -3.01 4.67 20.05
C PRO A 169 -2.51 4.01 18.75
N HIS A 170 -3.05 2.84 18.43
CA HIS A 170 -2.67 2.05 17.27
C HIS A 170 -3.83 1.97 16.26
N ASN A 171 -3.68 1.08 15.30
CA ASN A 171 -4.64 0.79 14.27
C ASN A 171 -4.94 -0.69 14.26
N ASP A 172 -6.17 -1.01 13.87
CA ASP A 172 -6.59 -2.36 13.54
C ASP A 172 -6.91 -2.45 12.07
N GLY A 173 -7.29 -3.63 11.62
CA GLY A 173 -7.74 -3.81 10.26
C GLY A 173 -8.23 -5.20 9.95
N MET A 174 -8.77 -5.34 8.75
CA MET A 174 -9.27 -6.59 8.24
C MET A 174 -8.98 -6.69 6.74
N LEU A 175 -8.50 -7.85 6.31
CA LEU A 175 -8.52 -8.23 4.90
C LEU A 175 -9.70 -9.17 4.68
N VAL A 176 -10.63 -8.77 3.83
CA VAL A 176 -11.78 -9.58 3.44
C VAL A 176 -11.71 -9.98 1.97
N ARG A 177 -12.32 -11.12 1.67
CA ARG A 177 -12.63 -11.58 0.32
C ARG A 177 -14.13 -11.61 0.13
N ILE A 178 -14.59 -11.03 -0.96
CA ILE A 178 -15.97 -11.09 -1.42
C ILE A 178 -16.08 -12.27 -2.39
N VAL A 179 -16.98 -13.19 -2.09
CA VAL A 179 -17.18 -14.44 -2.83
C VAL A 179 -18.49 -14.35 -3.59
N ARG A 180 -18.41 -14.50 -4.92
CA ARG A 180 -19.52 -14.40 -5.87
C ARG A 180 -20.39 -13.16 -5.66
N PRO A 181 -20.04 -12.03 -6.28
CA PRO A 181 -20.96 -10.91 -6.39
C PRO A 181 -22.34 -11.39 -6.83
N LEU A 182 -23.39 -10.88 -6.18
CA LEU A 182 -24.74 -11.12 -6.66
C LEU A 182 -24.87 -10.42 -8.02
N ALA A 183 -25.61 -11.05 -8.93
CA ALA A 183 -25.97 -10.38 -10.18
C ALA A 183 -26.71 -9.09 -9.83
N SER A 184 -26.34 -7.99 -10.49
CA SER A 184 -27.06 -6.73 -10.35
C SER A 184 -28.53 -6.96 -10.68
N GLU A 185 -29.42 -6.60 -9.76
CA GLU A 185 -30.80 -6.36 -10.13
C GLU A 185 -30.82 -5.15 -11.08
N GLU A 186 -31.76 -5.10 -12.04
CA GLU A 186 -31.80 -4.01 -13.03
C GLU A 186 -31.74 -2.63 -12.33
N GLY A 187 -30.61 -1.94 -12.50
CA GLY A 187 -30.39 -0.59 -11.96
C GLY A 187 -29.73 -0.51 -10.58
N VAL A 188 -29.33 -1.63 -9.95
CA VAL A 188 -28.57 -1.62 -8.68
C VAL A 188 -27.22 -2.27 -8.89
N GLU A 189 -26.15 -1.49 -8.85
CA GLU A 189 -24.78 -2.01 -8.89
C GLU A 189 -24.42 -2.64 -7.54
N PRO A 190 -23.87 -3.86 -7.53
CA PRO A 190 -23.45 -4.49 -6.29
C PRO A 190 -22.31 -3.69 -5.66
N ALA A 191 -22.35 -3.54 -4.35
CA ALA A 191 -21.37 -2.77 -3.59
C ALA A 191 -20.82 -3.54 -2.39
N ALA A 192 -19.71 -3.04 -1.85
CA ALA A 192 -19.15 -3.45 -0.57
C ALA A 192 -19.08 -2.25 0.36
N SER A 193 -19.46 -2.45 1.62
CA SER A 193 -19.59 -1.37 2.60
C SER A 193 -18.80 -1.69 3.87
N PHE A 194 -18.25 -0.63 4.45
CA PHE A 194 -17.65 -0.63 5.78
C PHE A 194 -18.44 0.38 6.62
N GLU A 195 -18.98 -0.08 7.75
CA GLU A 195 -19.86 0.72 8.61
C GLU A 195 -19.40 0.57 10.07
N THR A 196 -18.99 1.67 10.68
CA THR A 196 -18.74 1.82 12.11
C THR A 196 -19.49 3.04 12.62
N GLU A 197 -19.51 3.27 13.94
CA GLU A 197 -20.07 4.51 14.50
C GLU A 197 -19.40 5.79 13.95
N PRO A 198 -18.04 5.91 13.93
CA PRO A 198 -17.41 7.14 13.48
C PRO A 198 -17.27 7.26 11.95
N PHE A 199 -17.41 6.18 11.18
CA PHE A 199 -17.13 6.20 9.75
C PHE A 199 -17.97 5.20 8.95
N SER A 200 -18.40 5.61 7.76
CA SER A 200 -19.06 4.71 6.81
C SER A 200 -18.66 5.04 5.38
N VAL A 201 -18.38 4.01 4.59
CA VAL A 201 -18.08 4.12 3.17
C VAL A 201 -18.62 2.91 2.42
N SER A 202 -18.99 3.11 1.15
CA SER A 202 -19.44 2.06 0.25
C SER A 202 -18.82 2.24 -1.12
N TYR A 203 -18.44 1.13 -1.75
CA TYR A 203 -17.83 1.11 -3.08
C TYR A 203 -18.58 0.15 -4.00
N PRO A 204 -18.97 0.57 -5.21
CA PRO A 204 -19.36 -0.36 -6.26
C PRO A 204 -18.26 -1.40 -6.46
N LEU A 205 -18.64 -2.68 -6.61
CA LEU A 205 -17.64 -3.74 -6.79
C LEU A 205 -16.80 -3.53 -8.06
N ALA A 206 -17.36 -2.86 -9.07
CA ALA A 206 -16.65 -2.48 -10.30
C ALA A 206 -15.49 -1.50 -10.06
N GLU A 207 -15.53 -0.72 -8.98
CA GLU A 207 -14.50 0.27 -8.61
C GLU A 207 -13.44 -0.29 -7.68
N ILE A 208 -13.57 -1.55 -7.23
CA ILE A 208 -12.63 -2.16 -6.29
C ILE A 208 -11.26 -2.40 -6.93
N ASP A 209 -11.18 -2.64 -8.26
CA ASP A 209 -9.87 -2.85 -8.88
C ASP A 209 -9.06 -1.56 -8.84
N ASP A 210 -7.89 -1.64 -8.18
CA ASP A 210 -7.00 -0.51 -7.90
C ASP A 210 -7.54 0.58 -6.95
N LEU A 211 -8.59 0.29 -6.17
CA LEU A 211 -9.05 1.19 -5.10
C LEU A 211 -7.95 1.47 -4.07
N ARG A 212 -7.65 2.75 -3.83
CA ARG A 212 -6.61 3.22 -2.90
C ARG A 212 -7.04 4.53 -2.24
N GLU A 213 -7.80 4.42 -1.16
CA GLU A 213 -8.38 5.57 -0.48
C GLU A 213 -7.85 5.72 0.94
N LEU A 214 -7.77 6.96 1.40
CA LEU A 214 -7.39 7.30 2.76
C LEU A 214 -8.30 8.42 3.26
N TYR A 215 -9.07 8.12 4.31
CA TYR A 215 -9.98 9.06 4.94
C TYR A 215 -9.45 9.49 6.29
N THR A 216 -9.48 10.79 6.56
CA THR A 216 -9.39 11.33 7.93
C THR A 216 -10.78 11.32 8.54
N VAL A 217 -10.91 10.72 9.71
CA VAL A 217 -12.20 10.49 10.38
C VAL A 217 -12.50 11.58 11.41
N ASP A 218 -11.49 12.03 12.16
CA ASP A 218 -11.67 13.04 13.19
C ASP A 218 -10.42 13.92 13.41
N ASP A 219 -10.56 14.91 14.29
CA ASP A 219 -9.49 15.83 14.69
C ASP A 219 -8.43 15.18 15.57
N TYR A 220 -8.66 13.96 16.08
CA TYR A 220 -7.66 13.18 16.82
C TYR A 220 -6.70 12.45 15.88
N GLY A 221 -6.88 12.57 14.56
CA GLY A 221 -6.01 11.94 13.58
C GLY A 221 -6.37 10.48 13.30
N ASN A 222 -7.56 10.03 13.70
CA ASN A 222 -8.06 8.72 13.28
C ASN A 222 -8.26 8.71 11.77
N GLN A 223 -7.90 7.60 11.14
CA GLN A 223 -8.00 7.43 9.70
C GLN A 223 -8.57 6.07 9.34
N VAL A 224 -9.13 5.97 8.14
CA VAL A 224 -9.48 4.70 7.50
C VAL A 224 -8.77 4.61 6.16
N GLY A 225 -7.86 3.65 6.02
CA GLY A 225 -7.25 3.28 4.75
C GLY A 225 -8.01 2.13 4.11
N VAL A 226 -8.36 2.28 2.83
CA VAL A 226 -9.05 1.25 2.04
C VAL A 226 -8.19 0.89 0.82
N ILE A 227 -7.88 -0.39 0.69
CA ILE A 227 -7.17 -0.93 -0.47
C ILE A 227 -8.00 -2.05 -1.06
N GLY A 228 -8.42 -1.87 -2.31
CA GLY A 228 -9.14 -2.86 -3.09
C GLY A 228 -8.32 -3.42 -4.22
N PHE A 229 -8.57 -4.68 -4.57
CA PHE A 229 -8.11 -5.25 -5.81
C PHE A 229 -8.97 -6.43 -6.25
N VAL A 230 -9.02 -6.64 -7.56
CA VAL A 230 -9.61 -7.84 -8.14
C VAL A 230 -8.49 -8.80 -8.51
N ARG A 231 -8.67 -10.06 -8.11
CA ARG A 231 -7.82 -11.16 -8.53
C ARG A 231 -8.58 -11.99 -9.55
N ASP A 232 -8.19 -11.83 -10.81
CA ASP A 232 -8.49 -12.82 -11.82
C ASP A 232 -7.60 -14.05 -11.55
N PRO A 233 -8.16 -15.27 -11.37
CA PRO A 233 -7.38 -16.49 -11.18
C PRO A 233 -6.43 -16.81 -12.36
N HIS A 234 -6.66 -16.22 -13.52
CA HIS A 234 -5.79 -16.30 -14.69
C HIS A 234 -4.78 -15.14 -14.78
N ALA A 235 -4.95 -14.09 -13.99
CA ALA A 235 -3.99 -13.00 -13.93
C ALA A 235 -2.72 -13.42 -13.19
N CYS A 236 -1.68 -12.65 -13.43
CA CYS A 236 -0.37 -12.90 -12.87
C CYS A 236 -0.30 -12.59 -11.39
N ALA A 237 0.73 -13.13 -10.74
CA ALA A 237 0.88 -13.06 -9.29
C ALA A 237 0.81 -11.61 -8.83
N SER A 238 -0.05 -11.35 -7.85
CA SER A 238 -0.20 -10.05 -7.21
C SER A 238 -0.27 -10.20 -5.70
N GLY A 239 0.10 -9.14 -5.00
CA GLY A 239 0.01 -9.07 -3.55
C GLY A 239 0.02 -7.63 -3.08
N TYR A 240 0.34 -7.43 -1.80
CA TYR A 240 0.37 -6.10 -1.19
C TYR A 240 1.69 -5.84 -0.46
N LEU A 241 1.89 -4.56 -0.17
CA LEU A 241 3.01 -4.01 0.54
C LEU A 241 2.46 -3.31 1.78
N ALA A 242 3.13 -3.51 2.91
CA ALA A 242 2.82 -2.81 4.15
C ALA A 242 4.14 -2.45 4.83
N GLY A 243 4.28 -1.20 5.26
CA GLY A 243 5.54 -0.71 5.76
C GLY A 243 5.47 0.68 6.36
N VAL A 244 6.65 1.26 6.51
CA VAL A 244 6.87 2.60 7.04
C VAL A 244 7.60 3.44 6.01
N PHE A 245 7.26 4.72 6.02
CA PHE A 245 7.86 5.75 5.19
C PHE A 245 8.50 6.77 6.13
N MET A 246 9.82 6.94 6.06
CA MET A 246 10.57 7.74 7.01
C MET A 246 11.33 8.87 6.36
N ARG A 247 11.00 10.12 6.68
CA ARG A 247 11.77 11.30 6.27
C ARG A 247 13.05 11.40 7.09
N LYS A 248 14.20 11.57 6.42
CA LYS A 248 15.50 11.80 7.08
C LYS A 248 15.88 13.27 7.08
N ASN A 249 15.62 13.96 5.97
CA ASN A 249 15.89 15.39 5.82
C ASN A 249 14.83 16.04 4.92
N GLU A 250 15.03 17.31 4.57
CA GLU A 250 14.04 18.03 3.78
C GLU A 250 13.79 17.44 2.39
N LYS A 251 14.82 16.82 1.81
CA LYS A 251 14.87 16.35 0.42
C LYS A 251 14.56 14.87 0.25
N GLY A 252 14.45 14.10 1.33
CA GLY A 252 14.27 12.66 1.20
C GLY A 252 14.33 11.88 2.49
N GLY A 253 14.32 10.56 2.31
CA GLY A 253 14.26 9.62 3.40
C GLY A 253 14.41 8.17 2.95
N VAL A 254 13.89 7.29 3.79
CA VAL A 254 13.95 5.84 3.62
C VAL A 254 12.54 5.26 3.70
N PHE A 255 12.34 4.09 3.12
CA PHE A 255 11.14 3.30 3.33
C PHE A 255 11.51 1.85 3.59
N ALA A 256 10.68 1.14 4.34
CA ALA A 256 10.90 -0.25 4.68
C ALA A 256 9.56 -0.95 4.92
N GLY A 257 9.45 -2.22 4.61
CA GLY A 257 8.20 -2.95 4.79
C GLY A 257 8.27 -4.42 4.43
N ARG A 258 7.11 -5.05 4.42
CA ARG A 258 6.89 -6.46 4.07
C ARG A 258 6.31 -6.55 2.67
N TRP A 259 6.75 -7.59 1.96
CA TRP A 259 6.23 -7.98 0.66
C TRP A 259 5.32 -9.20 0.85
N HIS A 260 4.01 -9.01 0.75
CA HIS A 260 3.04 -10.08 0.96
C HIS A 260 2.75 -10.81 -0.34
N GLY A 261 2.76 -12.14 -0.29
CA GLY A 261 2.51 -13.03 -1.41
C GLY A 261 1.07 -13.02 -1.90
N VAL A 262 0.80 -13.86 -2.90
CA VAL A 262 -0.55 -14.15 -3.44
C VAL A 262 -1.49 -14.83 -2.42
N ASP A 263 -0.90 -15.37 -1.36
CA ASP A 263 -1.57 -15.99 -0.21
C ASP A 263 -1.68 -15.01 0.97
N HIS A 264 -1.34 -13.74 0.76
CA HIS A 264 -1.34 -12.67 1.75
C HIS A 264 -0.34 -12.85 2.89
N ARG A 265 0.52 -13.87 2.83
CA ARG A 265 1.57 -14.12 3.82
C ARG A 265 2.81 -13.29 3.52
N PRO A 266 3.57 -12.85 4.55
CA PRO A 266 4.87 -12.25 4.33
C PRO A 266 5.78 -13.21 3.53
N SER A 267 6.11 -12.83 2.30
CA SER A 267 6.99 -13.61 1.41
C SER A 267 8.39 -13.01 1.32
N GLY A 268 8.54 -11.76 1.76
CA GLY A 268 9.82 -11.08 1.83
C GLY A 268 9.77 -9.68 2.40
N MET A 269 10.85 -8.95 2.16
CA MET A 269 11.11 -7.63 2.74
C MET A 269 11.39 -6.64 1.62
N LEU A 270 10.98 -5.40 1.79
CA LEU A 270 11.31 -4.29 0.91
C LEU A 270 11.98 -3.19 1.72
N ALA A 271 13.07 -2.62 1.22
CA ALA A 271 13.65 -1.40 1.78
C ALA A 271 14.21 -0.52 0.67
N GLY A 272 14.23 0.78 0.92
CA GLY A 272 14.65 1.73 -0.09
C GLY A 272 14.88 3.15 0.44
N ILE A 273 15.17 4.02 -0.51
CA ILE A 273 15.32 5.46 -0.34
C ILE A 273 14.34 6.19 -1.25
N TRP A 274 13.96 7.39 -0.86
CA TRP A 274 13.17 8.31 -1.68
C TRP A 274 13.70 9.72 -1.53
N GLY A 275 13.50 10.56 -2.53
CA GLY A 275 13.90 11.97 -2.46
C GLY A 275 13.78 12.70 -3.77
N GLU A 276 14.37 13.89 -3.82
CA GLU A 276 14.49 14.70 -5.05
C GLU A 276 15.89 14.54 -5.65
N ASP A 277 15.97 14.17 -6.93
CA ASP A 277 17.23 14.07 -7.68
C ASP A 277 17.80 15.47 -8.03
N ALA A 278 18.95 15.51 -8.70
CA ALA A 278 19.62 16.74 -9.13
C ALA A 278 18.76 17.63 -10.05
N GLN A 279 17.76 17.06 -10.73
CA GLN A 279 16.81 17.75 -11.60
C GLN A 279 15.54 18.19 -10.85
N GLY A 280 15.39 17.80 -9.58
CA GLY A 280 14.22 18.07 -8.76
C GLY A 280 13.09 17.06 -8.95
N ASN A 281 13.34 15.94 -9.64
CA ASN A 281 12.35 14.88 -9.79
C ASN A 281 12.22 14.06 -8.52
N ARG A 282 10.98 13.73 -8.17
CA ARG A 282 10.66 12.91 -6.99
C ARG A 282 10.79 11.44 -7.34
N VAL A 283 11.88 10.84 -6.90
CA VAL A 283 12.26 9.46 -7.23
C VAL A 283 12.29 8.59 -5.99
N MET A 284 12.07 7.29 -6.19
CA MET A 284 12.26 6.26 -5.18
C MET A 284 13.01 5.07 -5.76
N PHE A 285 13.90 4.51 -4.94
CA PHE A 285 14.67 3.32 -5.25
C PHE A 285 14.60 2.35 -4.09
N GLY A 286 14.63 1.06 -4.38
CA GLY A 286 14.66 0.07 -3.32
C GLY A 286 15.06 -1.31 -3.79
N LYS A 287 14.97 -2.24 -2.85
CA LYS A 287 15.32 -3.63 -3.03
C LYS A 287 14.27 -4.48 -2.35
N TYR A 288 13.82 -5.50 -3.07
CA TYR A 288 12.96 -6.57 -2.59
C TYR A 288 13.78 -7.84 -2.44
N THR A 289 13.73 -8.43 -1.25
CA THR A 289 14.36 -9.71 -0.90
C THR A 289 13.32 -10.70 -0.39
N SER A 290 13.63 -12.00 -0.45
CA SER A 290 12.82 -13.02 0.22
C SER A 290 12.91 -12.87 1.74
N ALA A 291 12.06 -13.58 2.49
CA ALA A 291 12.13 -13.61 3.95
C ALA A 291 13.49 -14.14 4.51
N ARG A 292 14.32 -14.75 3.65
CA ARG A 292 15.67 -15.23 3.97
C ARG A 292 16.78 -14.33 3.38
N GLY A 293 16.45 -13.10 2.99
CA GLY A 293 17.42 -12.14 2.45
C GLY A 293 17.84 -12.35 0.99
N GLN A 294 17.36 -13.41 0.32
CA GLN A 294 17.71 -13.65 -1.09
C GLN A 294 17.18 -12.53 -1.99
N PHE A 295 18.02 -11.99 -2.87
CA PHE A 295 17.61 -10.96 -3.82
C PHE A 295 16.48 -11.43 -4.72
N ARG A 296 15.44 -10.60 -4.86
CA ARG A 296 14.31 -10.85 -5.76
C ARG A 296 14.17 -9.76 -6.81
N GLY A 297 14.38 -8.49 -6.45
CA GLY A 297 14.39 -7.41 -7.44
C GLY A 297 14.86 -6.07 -6.90
N LEU A 298 15.25 -5.19 -7.83
CA LEU A 298 15.45 -3.76 -7.57
C LEU A 298 14.18 -3.01 -7.96
N ILE A 299 13.80 -2.03 -7.15
CA ILE A 299 12.62 -1.19 -7.30
C ILE A 299 13.08 0.18 -7.80
N LYS A 300 12.39 0.72 -8.83
CA LYS A 300 12.60 2.06 -9.35
C LYS A 300 11.25 2.71 -9.66
N GLY A 301 11.04 3.93 -9.19
CA GLY A 301 9.79 4.65 -9.42
C GLY A 301 9.81 6.09 -8.96
N ALA A 302 8.62 6.64 -8.80
CA ALA A 302 8.37 8.02 -8.41
C ALA A 302 7.30 8.08 -7.30
N TYR A 303 7.26 9.22 -6.61
CA TYR A 303 6.22 9.50 -5.62
C TYR A 303 5.66 10.91 -5.80
N VAL A 304 4.38 11.07 -5.48
CA VAL A 304 3.64 12.32 -5.62
C VAL A 304 3.02 12.66 -4.26
N PRO A 305 3.56 13.65 -3.53
CA PRO A 305 2.93 14.13 -2.30
C PRO A 305 1.59 14.78 -2.59
N ASN A 306 0.66 14.62 -1.66
CA ASN A 306 -0.59 15.37 -1.62
C ASN A 306 -0.30 16.87 -1.41
N ASP A 307 -1.28 17.72 -1.73
CA ASP A 307 -1.17 19.18 -1.60
C ASP A 307 -0.82 19.64 -0.17
N ASP A 308 -1.36 18.95 0.83
CA ASP A 308 -1.12 19.18 2.26
C ASP A 308 0.20 18.57 2.77
N LYS A 309 0.89 17.79 1.93
CA LYS A 309 2.13 17.06 2.23
C LYS A 309 2.02 16.09 3.43
N THR A 310 0.81 15.72 3.84
CA THR A 310 0.60 14.73 4.92
C THR A 310 0.76 13.30 4.41
N GLY A 311 0.95 13.12 3.12
CA GLY A 311 1.12 11.84 2.47
C GLY A 311 1.29 12.01 0.96
N GLY A 312 0.97 10.97 0.22
CA GLY A 312 1.03 10.96 -1.23
C GLY A 312 0.77 9.59 -1.82
N THR A 313 0.90 9.50 -3.14
CA THR A 313 0.90 8.24 -3.88
C THR A 313 2.31 7.90 -4.34
N PHE A 314 2.55 6.64 -4.67
CA PHE A 314 3.78 6.20 -5.32
C PHE A 314 3.48 5.15 -6.39
N GLU A 315 4.34 5.12 -7.40
CA GLU A 315 4.30 4.15 -8.48
C GLU A 315 5.73 3.75 -8.84
N ALA A 316 5.96 2.46 -9.03
CA ALA A 316 7.28 1.92 -9.33
C ALA A 316 7.17 0.61 -10.12
N HIS A 317 8.28 0.20 -10.71
CA HIS A 317 8.47 -1.13 -11.24
C HIS A 317 9.62 -1.84 -10.53
N TRP A 318 9.71 -3.17 -10.70
CA TRP A 318 10.90 -3.90 -10.29
C TRP A 318 11.52 -4.74 -11.39
N VAL A 319 12.83 -4.87 -11.31
CA VAL A 319 13.66 -5.67 -12.21
C VAL A 319 14.36 -6.79 -11.45
N ASN A 320 14.57 -7.94 -12.11
CA ASN A 320 15.32 -9.06 -11.54
C ASN A 320 16.85 -8.93 -11.78
N ARG A 321 17.61 -10.00 -11.48
CA ARG A 321 19.08 -10.04 -11.69
C ARG A 321 19.51 -9.84 -13.14
N SER A 322 18.65 -10.16 -14.10
CA SER A 322 18.92 -9.94 -15.52
C SER A 322 18.46 -8.57 -16.02
N ARG A 323 18.10 -7.65 -15.10
CA ARG A 323 17.51 -6.33 -15.40
C ARG A 323 16.21 -6.40 -16.22
N ALA A 324 15.58 -7.57 -16.26
CA ALA A 324 14.28 -7.70 -16.90
C ALA A 324 13.21 -7.17 -15.95
N ARG A 325 12.36 -6.26 -16.44
CA ARG A 325 11.17 -5.80 -15.69
C ARG A 325 10.27 -7.00 -15.42
N ARG A 326 9.86 -7.18 -14.16
CA ARG A 326 9.08 -8.34 -13.70
C ARG A 326 7.69 -7.98 -13.24
N GLY A 327 7.44 -6.71 -12.98
CA GLY A 327 6.17 -6.23 -12.50
C GLY A 327 6.22 -4.78 -12.06
N GLU A 328 5.13 -4.36 -11.45
CA GLU A 328 4.90 -3.01 -10.97
C GLU A 328 4.18 -2.98 -9.64
N LEU A 329 4.48 -1.94 -8.87
CA LEU A 329 3.91 -1.67 -7.57
C LEU A 329 3.46 -0.22 -7.49
N GLY A 330 2.45 0.02 -6.69
CA GLY A 330 1.99 1.37 -6.40
C GLY A 330 1.13 1.40 -5.15
N GLY A 331 0.92 2.57 -4.60
CA GLY A 331 0.23 2.69 -3.33
C GLY A 331 0.15 4.10 -2.81
N VAL A 332 -0.11 4.17 -1.51
CA VAL A 332 -0.19 5.42 -0.74
C VAL A 332 0.83 5.39 0.38
N TYR A 333 1.32 6.58 0.73
CA TYR A 333 2.11 6.76 1.94
C TYR A 333 1.55 7.93 2.75
N THR A 334 1.81 7.90 4.05
CA THR A 334 1.50 8.99 4.98
C THR A 334 2.78 9.42 5.69
N VAL A 335 2.83 10.67 6.13
CA VAL A 335 3.94 11.25 6.91
C VAL A 335 3.37 11.88 8.16
N ALA A 336 3.82 11.49 9.35
CA ALA A 336 3.33 12.10 10.58
C ALA A 336 3.73 13.58 10.70
N ASP A 337 2.77 14.42 11.09
CA ASP A 337 2.95 15.86 11.33
C ASP A 337 3.35 16.12 12.79
N SER A 338 4.48 15.54 13.21
CA SER A 338 5.08 15.88 14.51
C SER A 338 6.26 16.83 14.29
N GLU A 339 6.71 17.55 15.33
CA GLU A 339 7.99 18.28 15.28
C GLU A 339 9.16 17.37 14.88
N GLN A 340 8.98 16.06 15.04
CA GLN A 340 9.90 15.01 14.61
C GLN A 340 9.47 14.33 13.32
N GLY A 341 8.60 14.91 12.48
CA GLY A 341 7.84 14.38 11.32
C GLY A 341 8.63 13.53 10.31
N ARG A 342 9.17 12.43 10.81
CA ARG A 342 10.21 11.60 10.22
C ARG A 342 9.71 10.20 9.96
N MET A 343 8.48 9.87 10.32
CA MET A 343 7.92 8.53 10.16
C MET A 343 6.44 8.60 9.83
N GLY A 344 5.99 7.70 8.97
CA GLY A 344 4.59 7.44 8.69
C GLY A 344 4.45 6.07 8.04
N SER A 345 3.29 5.81 7.43
CA SER A 345 2.97 4.49 6.89
C SER A 345 3.17 4.42 5.37
N LEU A 346 3.45 3.22 4.87
CA LEU A 346 3.47 2.91 3.44
C LEU A 346 2.57 1.70 3.21
N GLN A 347 1.64 1.81 2.26
CA GLN A 347 0.75 0.72 1.88
C GLN A 347 0.63 0.67 0.36
N GLY A 348 0.61 -0.51 -0.24
CA GLY A 348 0.49 -0.61 -1.69
C GLY A 348 0.14 -2.00 -2.20
N ARG A 349 0.05 -2.11 -3.52
CA ARG A 349 -0.14 -3.34 -4.28
C ARG A 349 1.10 -3.58 -5.14
N TRP A 350 1.36 -4.84 -5.44
CA TRP A 350 2.30 -5.23 -6.49
C TRP A 350 1.65 -6.27 -7.41
N ARG A 351 2.03 -6.29 -8.68
CA ARG A 351 1.67 -7.33 -9.66
C ARG A 351 2.85 -7.69 -10.56
N THR A 352 3.05 -8.98 -10.81
CA THR A 352 4.00 -9.45 -11.83
C THR A 352 3.37 -9.36 -13.22
N PHE A 353 4.18 -9.13 -14.24
CA PHE A 353 3.74 -9.24 -15.63
C PHE A 353 3.54 -10.68 -16.07
N CYS A 354 2.61 -10.87 -16.99
CA CYS A 354 2.32 -12.15 -17.57
C CYS A 354 3.31 -12.56 -18.65
N HIS A 355 3.58 -13.86 -18.73
CA HIS A 355 4.40 -14.42 -19.81
C HIS A 355 3.73 -14.11 -21.15
N GLY A 356 4.34 -13.21 -21.93
CA GLY A 356 3.82 -12.77 -23.23
C GLY A 356 3.30 -11.33 -23.25
N GLU A 357 3.22 -10.64 -22.12
CA GLU A 357 3.26 -9.19 -22.10
C GLU A 357 4.69 -8.79 -22.45
N ASP A 358 4.97 -8.78 -23.75
CA ASP A 358 6.27 -8.46 -24.28
C ASP A 358 6.57 -7.02 -23.86
N ASN A 359 7.49 -6.88 -22.91
CA ASN A 359 7.92 -5.64 -22.27
C ASN A 359 8.69 -4.73 -23.26
N SER A 360 8.45 -4.91 -24.57
CA SER A 360 9.08 -4.26 -25.72
C SER A 360 8.22 -3.14 -26.30
N GLN A 361 6.94 -3.01 -25.91
CA GLN A 361 6.03 -1.98 -26.46
C GLN A 361 5.74 -0.80 -25.55
N ASN A 362 6.14 -0.86 -24.27
CA ASN A 362 6.21 0.33 -23.43
C ASN A 362 7.67 0.78 -23.35
N GLY A 363 8.23 1.12 -24.52
CA GLY A 363 9.17 2.24 -24.55
C GLY A 363 8.43 3.39 -23.89
N ASP A 364 8.92 3.74 -22.72
CA ASP A 364 8.36 4.69 -21.79
C ASP A 364 8.31 6.09 -22.43
N GLY A 365 7.20 6.37 -23.13
CA GLY A 365 6.63 7.72 -23.13
C GLY A 365 6.16 8.16 -21.73
N SER A 366 6.54 7.44 -20.67
CA SER A 366 6.60 7.97 -19.32
C SER A 366 7.79 8.92 -19.33
N PRO A 367 7.60 10.23 -19.10
CA PRO A 367 8.73 11.14 -19.03
C PRO A 367 9.68 10.61 -17.95
N ASP A 368 10.83 10.10 -18.37
CA ASP A 368 12.02 10.34 -17.60
C ASP A 368 12.03 11.85 -17.32
N GLY A 369 12.27 12.23 -16.08
CA GLY A 369 12.00 13.60 -15.61
C GLY A 369 12.87 14.70 -16.24
N ASP A 370 13.30 14.56 -17.49
CA ASP A 370 13.84 15.61 -18.35
C ASP A 370 12.85 16.12 -19.41
N GLY A 371 11.70 15.43 -19.62
CA GLY A 371 10.66 15.86 -20.56
C GLY A 371 11.03 15.68 -22.04
N GLN A 372 12.01 14.85 -22.39
CA GLN A 372 12.32 14.52 -23.77
C GLN A 372 11.85 13.11 -24.13
N ALA A 373 10.78 13.05 -24.94
CA ALA A 373 10.46 11.84 -25.69
C ALA A 373 11.64 11.46 -26.60
N ASP A 374 12.31 10.36 -26.31
CA ASP A 374 13.34 9.72 -27.12
C ASP A 374 12.70 8.92 -28.26
N GLY A 375 12.03 9.64 -29.16
CA GLY A 375 11.69 9.11 -30.47
C GLY A 375 12.95 8.96 -31.31
N ASP A 376 13.46 7.74 -31.46
CA ASP A 376 14.40 7.36 -32.52
C ASP A 376 13.65 7.28 -33.87
N GLY A 377 13.08 8.42 -34.28
CA GLY A 377 12.54 8.65 -35.60
C GLY A 377 13.66 8.55 -36.63
N GLN A 378 13.93 7.33 -37.06
CA GLN A 378 14.78 7.01 -38.19
C GLN A 378 14.13 7.65 -39.43
N ALA A 379 14.58 8.85 -39.77
CA ALA A 379 14.18 9.58 -40.96
C ALA A 379 14.54 8.74 -42.21
N ASP A 380 13.56 8.07 -42.79
CA ASP A 380 13.59 7.64 -44.16
C ASP A 380 13.41 8.88 -45.05
N GLY A 381 14.53 9.34 -45.58
CA GLY A 381 14.55 10.45 -46.51
C GLY A 381 13.85 10.10 -47.82
N ASP A 382 12.79 10.83 -48.12
CA ASP A 382 12.47 11.28 -49.47
C ASP A 382 12.07 12.76 -49.43
N GLY A 383 13.10 13.61 -49.40
CA GLY A 383 12.94 15.03 -49.68
C GLY A 383 12.38 15.24 -51.08
N GLN A 384 11.07 15.46 -51.16
CA GLN A 384 10.42 16.06 -52.30
C GLN A 384 10.01 17.48 -51.90
N ALA A 385 10.84 18.44 -52.32
CA ALA A 385 10.55 19.86 -52.21
C ALA A 385 9.61 20.25 -53.34
N ASP A 386 8.36 20.57 -53.00
CA ASP A 386 7.44 21.35 -53.80
C ASP A 386 7.31 22.74 -53.18
N GLY A 387 8.12 23.65 -53.71
CA GLY A 387 7.86 25.08 -53.58
C GLY A 387 7.10 25.56 -54.82
N ASP A 388 6.00 26.29 -54.60
CA ASP A 388 5.72 27.61 -55.18
C ASP A 388 4.26 28.06 -54.97
N GLY A 389 4.10 29.37 -54.71
CA GLY A 389 2.85 30.14 -54.89
C GLY A 389 1.82 29.97 -53.76
N GLN A 390 1.14 30.98 -53.26
CA GLN A 390 0.92 32.35 -53.71
C GLN A 390 0.37 33.13 -52.52
N ALA A 391 0.81 34.37 -52.35
CA ALA A 391 0.30 35.30 -51.35
C ALA A 391 -0.44 36.42 -52.09
N ASP A 392 -1.78 36.36 -52.09
CA ASP A 392 -2.62 37.44 -52.56
C ASP A 392 -4.03 37.29 -51.96
N GLY A 393 -4.56 38.34 -51.34
CA GLY A 393 -6.00 38.52 -51.27
C GLY A 393 -6.59 39.09 -49.99
N ASP A 394 -6.35 40.38 -49.75
CA ASP A 394 -7.26 41.22 -48.96
C ASP A 394 -8.69 41.18 -49.54
N GLY A 395 -9.71 41.13 -48.68
CA GLY A 395 -11.09 41.24 -49.13
C GLY A 395 -12.10 41.26 -47.98
N GLY A 396 -12.32 42.45 -47.41
CA GLY A 396 -13.34 42.67 -46.39
C GLY A 396 -14.78 42.57 -46.88
N ASN A 397 -15.68 42.23 -45.96
CA ASN A 397 -17.08 42.66 -45.88
C ASN A 397 -17.58 42.16 -44.50
N GLY A 398 -18.20 42.92 -43.61
CA GLY A 398 -19.21 43.96 -43.84
C GLY A 398 -20.60 43.34 -43.64
N GLY A 399 -21.26 43.65 -42.52
CA GLY A 399 -22.69 43.40 -42.27
C GLY A 399 -22.95 42.52 -41.04
N SER A 400 -23.35 43.04 -39.87
CA SER A 400 -24.61 43.73 -39.51
C SER A 400 -25.72 42.78 -39.05
N ASP A 401 -26.09 42.96 -37.78
CA ASP A 401 -27.44 43.03 -37.21
C ASP A 401 -28.45 41.87 -37.33
N GLY A 402 -29.10 41.64 -36.19
CA GLY A 402 -30.36 40.90 -36.01
C GLY A 402 -30.23 39.85 -34.92
N GLY A 403 -30.64 40.04 -33.65
CA GLY A 403 -31.83 40.74 -33.18
C GLY A 403 -33.00 39.74 -33.14
N GLY A 404 -33.35 39.25 -31.94
CA GLY A 404 -34.62 38.55 -31.70
C GLY A 404 -34.63 37.56 -30.52
N PRO A 405 -35.35 37.87 -29.42
CA PRO A 405 -35.69 36.93 -28.35
C PRO A 405 -37.14 36.40 -28.46
N ALA A 406 -37.51 35.52 -27.52
CA ALA A 406 -38.83 34.87 -27.26
C ALA A 406 -39.17 33.69 -28.20
N GLU A 407 -39.65 32.54 -27.72
CA GLU A 407 -40.58 32.26 -26.60
C GLU A 407 -40.04 31.32 -25.51
#